data_AF-A0A956DRF4-F1
#
_entry.id   AF-A0A956DRF4-F1
#
_cell.length_a   1.000
_cell.length_b   1.000
_cell.length_c   1.000
_cell.angle_alpha   90.00
_cell.angle_beta   90.00
_cell.angle_gamma   90.00
#
_symmetry.space_group_name_H-M   'P 1'
#
loop_
_entity.id
_entity.type
_entity.pdbx_description
1 polymer ?
#
loop_
_entity_poly.entity_id
_entity_poly.type
_entity_poly.pdbx_seq_one_letter_code
_entity_poly.pdbx_strand_id
1 'polypeptide(L)'
;MLKRWLILASLLGAALGASLLAAPPAAHAEEQRYAIRASMEEMEVNSRGTLTLEVEAVGGFAIDAAYPAALSVLPEVGDEVLVAQKQKYERRDAKLSKDGKTLSWAVSFTGRRAGKHPVKLNAKFRVCKDDECHEEEASLRLTVVVKG
;
A
#
# COMPACT_ATOMS: atom_id res chain seq x y z
N MET A 1 4.67 -61.80 49.95
CA MET A 1 6.11 -62.13 49.86
C MET A 1 6.90 -60.84 49.74
N LEU A 2 7.89 -60.68 50.62
CA LEU A 2 8.82 -59.54 50.70
C LEU A 2 9.70 -59.43 49.45
N LYS A 3 10.02 -58.20 49.01
CA LYS A 3 11.38 -57.64 49.19
C LYS A 3 11.51 -56.19 48.70
N ARG A 4 11.78 -55.32 49.68
CA ARG A 4 12.36 -53.97 49.58
C ARG A 4 13.76 -54.01 48.97
N TRP A 5 14.10 -53.00 48.17
CA TRP A 5 15.42 -52.30 48.09
C TRP A 5 15.08 -50.83 47.73
N LEU A 6 15.24 -49.76 48.53
CA LEU A 6 16.45 -49.07 49.06
C LEU A 6 17.44 -48.79 47.89
N ILE A 7 17.83 -47.56 47.49
CA ILE A 7 18.41 -46.44 48.25
C ILE A 7 18.69 -45.23 47.31
N LEU A 8 18.54 -44.02 47.87
CA LEU A 8 19.22 -42.71 47.68
C LEU A 8 19.87 -42.31 46.32
N ALA A 9 19.66 -41.04 45.93
CA ALA A 9 20.76 -40.04 45.92
C ALA A 9 20.26 -38.59 45.74
N SER A 10 20.80 -37.71 46.59
CA SER A 10 20.66 -36.26 46.66
C SER A 10 21.17 -35.49 45.44
N LEU A 11 20.73 -34.23 45.27
CA LEU A 11 21.55 -33.02 44.97
C LEU A 11 20.58 -31.86 44.60
N LEU A 12 20.34 -30.92 45.51
CA LEU A 12 20.91 -29.56 45.53
C LEU A 12 20.90 -28.84 44.17
N GLY A 13 20.15 -27.72 44.12
CA GLY A 13 20.20 -26.77 43.00
C GLY A 13 19.25 -25.60 43.18
N ALA A 14 19.44 -24.79 44.22
CA ALA A 14 18.78 -23.50 44.35
C ALA A 14 19.42 -22.50 43.36
N ALA A 15 18.83 -22.36 42.17
CA ALA A 15 19.20 -21.33 41.22
C ALA A 15 18.35 -20.07 41.46
N LEU A 16 18.95 -19.07 42.09
CA LEU A 16 18.50 -17.67 42.09
C LEU A 16 18.56 -17.14 40.65
N GLY A 17 17.46 -17.30 39.91
CA GLY A 17 17.29 -16.69 38.60
C GLY A 17 16.92 -15.22 38.74
N ALA A 18 17.89 -14.33 38.56
CA ALA A 18 17.64 -12.91 38.34
C ALA A 18 16.91 -12.76 36.99
N SER A 19 15.60 -12.53 37.03
CA SER A 19 14.81 -12.16 35.86
C SER A 19 15.22 -10.77 35.39
N LEU A 20 16.18 -10.71 34.46
CA LEU A 20 16.40 -9.55 33.60
C LEU A 20 15.12 -9.36 32.75
N LEU A 21 14.24 -8.48 33.21
CA LEU A 21 13.14 -7.94 32.42
C LEU A 21 13.76 -7.15 31.26
N ALA A 22 13.95 -7.83 30.14
CA ALA A 22 14.18 -7.17 28.86
C ALA A 22 12.92 -6.35 28.55
N ALA A 23 13.03 -5.02 28.70
CA ALA A 23 12.00 -4.11 28.21
C ALA A 23 11.80 -4.37 26.71
N PRO A 24 10.57 -4.59 26.23
CA PRO A 24 10.34 -4.70 24.80
C PRO A 24 10.80 -3.42 24.11
N PRO A 25 11.44 -3.50 22.93
CA PRO A 25 11.80 -2.30 22.19
C PRO A 25 10.53 -1.49 21.95
N ALA A 26 10.57 -0.19 22.29
CA ALA A 26 9.48 0.73 22.02
C ALA A 26 9.22 0.75 20.51
N ALA A 27 8.14 0.08 20.11
CA ALA A 27 7.61 0.16 18.76
C ALA A 27 7.13 1.60 18.56
N HIS A 28 7.99 2.44 17.97
CA HIS A 28 7.59 3.75 17.50
C HIS A 28 6.58 3.52 16.38
N ALA A 29 5.36 4.04 16.56
CA ALA A 29 4.38 4.07 15.49
C ALA A 29 4.97 4.89 14.34
N GLU A 30 5.12 4.26 13.17
CA GLU A 30 5.56 4.94 11.96
C GLU A 30 4.57 6.06 11.63
N GLU A 31 5.04 7.31 11.54
CA GLU A 31 4.17 8.45 11.23
C GLU A 31 3.62 8.27 9.81
N GLN A 32 2.30 8.09 9.68
CA GLN A 32 1.66 7.97 8.39
C GLN A 32 1.81 9.30 7.64
N ARG A 33 2.57 9.31 6.54
CA ARG A 33 2.86 10.53 5.76
C ARG A 33 1.87 10.81 4.65
N TYR A 34 1.15 9.76 4.20
CA TYR A 34 0.18 9.86 3.13
C TYR A 34 -0.97 8.86 3.29
N ALA A 35 -2.07 9.14 2.58
CA ALA A 35 -3.15 8.23 2.30
C ALA A 35 -3.30 8.06 0.78
N ILE A 36 -3.68 6.86 0.33
CA ILE A 36 -3.94 6.57 -1.08
C ILE A 36 -5.36 6.02 -1.23
N ARG A 37 -6.10 6.53 -2.20
CA ARG A 37 -7.45 6.09 -2.52
C ARG A 37 -7.67 6.08 -4.03
N ALA A 38 -8.51 5.17 -4.49
CA ALA A 38 -8.97 5.16 -5.88
C ALA A 38 -10.49 5.05 -5.93
N SER A 39 -11.07 5.72 -6.91
CA SER A 39 -12.50 5.67 -7.20
C SER A 39 -12.74 5.50 -8.69
N MET A 40 -13.74 4.71 -9.03
CA MET A 40 -14.17 4.49 -10.41
C MET A 40 -15.62 4.04 -10.37
N GLU A 41 -16.46 4.60 -11.25
CA GLU A 41 -17.80 4.06 -11.49
C GLU A 41 -17.72 2.80 -12.36
N GLU A 42 -18.70 1.91 -12.20
CA GLU A 42 -18.84 0.76 -13.07
C GLU A 42 -19.04 1.23 -14.52
N MET A 43 -18.41 0.56 -15.48
CA MET A 43 -18.49 0.92 -16.90
C MET A 43 -19.19 -0.16 -17.71
N GLU A 44 -19.80 0.18 -18.84
CA GLU A 44 -20.42 -0.80 -19.75
C GLU A 44 -19.37 -1.49 -20.64
N VAL A 45 -19.68 -2.69 -21.15
CA VAL A 45 -18.89 -3.35 -22.20
C VAL A 45 -18.75 -2.41 -23.40
N ASN A 46 -17.53 -2.35 -23.94
CA ASN A 46 -17.09 -1.48 -25.04
C ASN A 46 -17.18 0.02 -24.76
N SER A 47 -17.46 0.43 -23.51
CA SER A 47 -17.41 1.82 -23.09
C SER A 47 -16.06 2.19 -22.47
N ARG A 48 -15.80 3.49 -22.37
CA ARG A 48 -14.63 4.02 -21.66
C ARG A 48 -15.05 4.40 -20.24
N GLY A 49 -14.34 3.84 -19.26
CA GLY A 49 -14.42 4.25 -17.87
C GLY A 49 -13.16 5.01 -17.44
N THR A 50 -13.29 5.87 -16.44
CA THR A 50 -12.16 6.60 -15.86
C THR A 50 -12.06 6.30 -14.38
N LEU A 51 -10.89 5.81 -13.96
CA LEU A 51 -10.50 5.68 -12.57
C LEU A 51 -9.74 6.93 -12.15
N THR A 52 -10.04 7.45 -10.96
CA THR A 52 -9.24 8.50 -10.32
C THR A 52 -8.43 7.88 -9.19
N LEU A 53 -7.11 7.98 -9.26
CA LEU A 53 -6.21 7.66 -8.15
C LEU A 53 -5.83 8.97 -7.47
N GLU A 54 -5.94 9.03 -6.14
CA GLU A 54 -5.53 10.17 -5.34
C GLU A 54 -4.56 9.73 -4.25
N VAL A 55 -3.46 10.47 -4.14
CA VAL A 55 -2.51 10.42 -3.03
C VAL A 55 -2.65 11.73 -2.27
N GLU A 56 -2.95 11.65 -0.98
CA GLU A 56 -3.12 12.78 -0.09
C GLU A 56 -2.00 12.76 0.96
N ALA A 57 -1.19 13.80 1.02
CA ALA A 57 -0.21 13.99 2.09
C ALA A 57 -0.94 14.38 3.39
N VAL A 58 -0.62 13.70 4.48
CA VAL A 58 -1.26 13.89 5.80
C VAL A 58 -0.19 14.25 6.85
N GLY A 59 -0.54 14.45 8.12
CA GLY A 59 0.47 14.66 9.18
C GLY A 59 1.33 15.93 9.03
N GLY A 60 0.85 16.94 8.30
CA GLY A 60 1.58 18.17 8.00
C GLY A 60 2.44 18.10 6.73
N PHE A 61 2.65 16.91 6.16
CA PHE A 61 3.39 16.72 4.91
C PHE A 61 2.67 17.36 3.71
N ALA A 62 3.44 17.75 2.69
CA ALA A 62 2.96 18.20 1.39
C ALA A 62 3.62 17.38 0.28
N ILE A 63 2.97 17.28 -0.88
CA ILE A 63 3.54 16.66 -2.06
C ILE A 63 4.61 17.58 -2.66
N ASP A 64 5.78 17.04 -2.94
CA ASP A 64 6.82 17.78 -3.66
C ASP A 64 6.47 17.91 -5.14
N ALA A 65 6.18 19.13 -5.58
CA ALA A 65 5.83 19.43 -6.95
C ALA A 65 6.98 19.22 -7.95
N ALA A 66 8.24 19.34 -7.51
CA ALA A 66 9.44 19.24 -8.35
C ALA A 66 9.92 17.79 -8.55
N TYR A 67 9.48 16.85 -7.70
CA TYR A 67 9.84 15.45 -7.85
C TYR A 67 9.14 14.81 -9.07
N PRO A 68 9.83 13.94 -9.84
CA PRO A 68 9.27 13.28 -11.02
C PRO A 68 8.30 12.15 -10.65
N ALA A 69 7.14 12.52 -10.09
CA ALA A 69 6.10 11.56 -9.74
C ALA A 69 5.67 10.70 -10.93
N ALA A 70 5.33 9.44 -10.68
CA ALA A 70 4.96 8.48 -11.72
C ALA A 70 3.88 7.52 -11.24
N LEU A 71 3.10 6.98 -12.18
CA LEU A 71 2.13 5.93 -11.91
C LEU A 71 2.24 4.81 -12.95
N SER A 72 2.32 3.58 -12.49
CA SER A 72 2.24 2.37 -13.33
C SER A 72 0.91 1.65 -13.13
N VAL A 73 0.25 1.31 -14.22
CA VAL A 73 -1.06 0.66 -14.27
C VAL A 73 -0.91 -0.70 -14.92
N LEU A 74 -1.29 -1.75 -14.20
CA LEU A 74 -1.20 -3.14 -14.67
C LEU A 74 -2.56 -3.83 -14.48
N PRO A 75 -3.38 -3.94 -15.53
CA PRO A 75 -4.46 -4.93 -15.54
C PRO A 75 -3.89 -6.32 -15.28
N GLU A 76 -4.51 -7.08 -14.38
CA GLU A 76 -4.12 -8.47 -14.09
C GLU A 76 -4.93 -9.47 -14.94
N VAL A 77 -5.42 -9.01 -16.09
CA VAL A 77 -6.19 -9.73 -17.11
C VAL A 77 -5.67 -9.37 -18.51
N GLY A 78 -6.03 -10.15 -19.52
CA GLY A 78 -5.64 -9.88 -20.90
C GLY A 78 -6.36 -8.68 -21.54
N ASP A 79 -5.76 -8.13 -22.60
CA ASP A 79 -6.31 -7.01 -23.38
C ASP A 79 -7.62 -7.35 -24.11
N GLU A 80 -7.97 -8.62 -24.23
CA GLU A 80 -9.29 -9.07 -24.70
C GLU A 80 -10.41 -8.89 -23.65
N VAL A 81 -10.05 -8.55 -22.41
CA VAL A 81 -10.96 -8.38 -21.27
C VAL A 81 -11.04 -6.92 -20.83
N LEU A 82 -9.88 -6.30 -20.56
CA LEU A 82 -9.78 -4.93 -20.06
C LEU A 82 -8.52 -4.29 -20.60
N VAL A 83 -8.65 -3.12 -21.23
CA VAL A 83 -7.52 -2.39 -21.79
C VAL A 83 -7.31 -1.09 -21.02
N ALA A 84 -6.12 -0.90 -20.44
CA ALA A 84 -5.68 0.40 -19.96
C ALA A 84 -5.19 1.24 -21.15
N GLN A 85 -5.75 2.44 -21.34
CA GLN A 85 -5.39 3.31 -22.46
C GLN A 85 -3.93 3.80 -22.39
N LYS A 86 -3.38 3.84 -21.17
CA LYS A 86 -1.98 4.14 -20.89
C LYS A 86 -1.56 3.32 -19.68
N GLN A 87 -0.37 2.73 -19.72
CA GLN A 87 0.16 1.92 -18.62
C GLN A 87 1.18 2.66 -17.74
N LYS A 88 1.77 3.74 -18.25
CA LYS A 88 2.77 4.55 -17.55
C LYS A 88 2.41 6.01 -17.62
N TYR A 89 2.33 6.65 -16.46
CA TYR A 89 2.03 8.05 -16.26
C TYR A 89 3.24 8.72 -15.62
N GLU A 90 3.51 9.94 -16.05
CA GLU A 90 4.57 10.79 -15.51
C GLU A 90 3.95 11.99 -14.78
N ARG A 91 4.80 12.82 -14.17
CA ARG A 91 4.39 13.99 -13.38
C ARG A 91 3.45 14.93 -14.12
N ARG A 92 3.64 15.09 -15.43
CA ARG A 92 2.80 15.93 -16.32
C ARG A 92 1.38 15.41 -16.50
N ASP A 93 1.17 14.11 -16.30
CA ASP A 93 -0.16 13.49 -16.38
C ASP A 93 -0.91 13.57 -15.04
N ALA A 94 -0.24 14.01 -13.98
CA ALA A 94 -0.79 14.15 -12.65
C ALA A 94 -1.26 15.59 -12.39
N LYS A 95 -2.36 15.74 -11.66
CA LYS A 95 -2.84 17.02 -11.15
C LYS A 95 -2.43 17.17 -9.70
N LEU A 96 -1.79 18.29 -9.38
CA LEU A 96 -1.49 18.67 -7.99
C LEU A 96 -2.53 19.71 -7.56
N SER A 97 -3.10 19.52 -6.37
CA SER A 97 -4.02 20.49 -5.76
C SER A 97 -3.30 21.80 -5.45
N LYS A 98 -4.06 22.90 -5.35
CA LYS A 98 -3.51 24.24 -5.12
C LYS A 98 -2.79 24.37 -3.77
N ASP A 99 -3.22 23.61 -2.77
CA ASP A 99 -2.62 23.55 -1.44
C ASP A 99 -1.42 22.58 -1.36
N GLY A 100 -1.07 21.91 -2.47
CA GLY A 100 0.03 20.96 -2.54
C GLY A 100 -0.18 19.67 -1.75
N LYS A 101 -1.40 19.38 -1.28
CA LYS A 101 -1.67 18.20 -0.45
C LYS A 101 -2.08 16.97 -1.24
N THR A 102 -2.71 17.13 -2.41
CA THR A 102 -3.28 16.01 -3.17
C THR A 102 -2.67 15.94 -4.56
N LEU A 103 -2.15 14.76 -4.90
CA LEU A 103 -1.69 14.39 -6.23
C LEU A 103 -2.66 13.37 -6.83
N SER A 104 -3.20 13.64 -8.01
CA SER A 104 -4.18 12.75 -8.64
C SER A 104 -3.86 12.40 -10.09
N TRP A 105 -4.21 11.18 -10.48
CA TRP A 105 -4.13 10.68 -11.85
C TRP A 105 -5.49 10.20 -12.33
N ALA A 106 -5.83 10.54 -13.57
CA ALA A 106 -6.99 9.99 -14.28
C ALA A 106 -6.53 8.85 -15.20
N VAL A 107 -6.98 7.64 -14.89
CA VAL A 107 -6.64 6.41 -15.62
C VAL A 107 -7.84 5.92 -16.41
N SER A 108 -7.72 5.92 -17.74
CA SER A 108 -8.80 5.49 -18.62
C SER A 108 -8.68 4.01 -18.96
N PHE A 109 -9.79 3.30 -18.85
CA PHE A 109 -9.93 1.90 -19.25
C PHE A 109 -11.01 1.73 -20.31
N THR A 110 -10.91 0.66 -21.08
CA THR A 110 -12.00 0.16 -21.92
C THR A 110 -12.28 -1.29 -21.56
N GLY A 111 -13.47 -1.57 -21.05
CA GLY A 111 -13.93 -2.91 -20.76
C GLY A 111 -14.38 -3.61 -22.03
N ARG A 112 -13.91 -4.84 -22.30
CA ARG A 112 -14.31 -5.65 -23.47
C ARG A 112 -15.15 -6.86 -23.09
N ARG A 113 -15.10 -7.28 -21.82
CA ARG A 113 -15.96 -8.33 -21.27
C ARG A 113 -16.53 -7.88 -19.94
N ALA A 114 -17.80 -8.21 -19.70
CA ALA A 114 -18.43 -7.99 -18.42
C ALA A 114 -17.72 -8.77 -17.31
N GLY A 115 -17.79 -8.27 -16.08
CA GLY A 115 -17.21 -8.90 -14.91
C GLY A 115 -16.38 -7.95 -14.05
N LYS A 116 -15.69 -8.56 -13.08
CA LYS A 116 -14.83 -7.89 -12.10
C LYS A 116 -13.38 -8.18 -12.45
N HIS A 117 -12.64 -7.15 -12.83
CA HIS A 117 -11.29 -7.29 -13.37
C HIS A 117 -10.27 -6.63 -12.44
N PRO A 118 -9.35 -7.40 -11.84
CA PRO A 118 -8.33 -6.86 -10.95
C PRO A 118 -7.32 -5.98 -11.71
N VAL A 119 -6.95 -4.87 -11.08
CA VAL A 119 -5.93 -3.94 -11.57
C VAL A 119 -5.00 -3.58 -10.43
N LYS A 120 -3.69 -3.59 -10.70
CA LYS A 120 -2.66 -3.08 -9.81
C LYS A 120 -2.21 -1.68 -10.26
N LEU A 121 -2.18 -0.75 -9.31
CA LEU A 121 -1.64 0.60 -9.45
C LEU A 121 -0.40 0.73 -8.56
N ASN A 122 0.68 1.32 -9.08
CA ASN A 122 1.87 1.64 -8.30
C ASN A 122 2.24 3.10 -8.55
N ALA A 123 2.09 3.95 -7.53
CA ALA A 123 2.44 5.37 -7.57
C ALA A 123 3.79 5.60 -6.90
N LYS A 124 4.64 6.40 -7.54
CA LYS A 124 5.90 6.92 -7.00
C LYS A 124 5.80 8.42 -6.86
N PHE A 125 6.12 8.95 -5.70
CA PHE A 125 6.03 10.37 -5.40
C PHE A 125 6.97 10.72 -4.24
N ARG A 126 7.05 12.01 -3.91
CA ARG A 126 7.82 12.48 -2.75
C ARG A 126 6.94 13.38 -1.91
N VAL A 127 6.99 13.18 -0.59
CA VAL A 127 6.34 14.06 0.40
C VAL A 127 7.40 14.77 1.21
N CYS A 128 7.15 16.02 1.57
CA CYS A 128 8.07 16.82 2.37
C CYS A 128 7.34 17.48 3.55
N LYS A 129 8.06 17.65 4.66
CA LYS A 129 7.64 18.40 5.85
C LYS A 129 8.87 19.13 6.36
N ASP A 130 8.76 20.44 6.50
CA ASP A 130 9.90 21.32 6.80
C ASP A 130 11.05 21.10 5.80
N ASP A 131 12.24 20.75 6.26
CA ASP A 131 13.42 20.48 5.42
C ASP A 131 13.63 18.98 5.10
N GLU A 132 12.70 18.11 5.52
CA GLU A 132 12.77 16.67 5.31
C GLU A 132 11.85 16.20 4.19
N CYS A 133 12.37 15.38 3.28
CA CYS A 133 11.61 14.81 2.18
C CYS A 133 11.79 13.29 2.11
N HIS A 134 10.70 12.57 1.85
CA HIS A 134 10.68 11.11 1.73
C HIS A 134 10.14 10.69 0.37
N GLU A 135 10.91 9.87 -0.34
CA GLU A 135 10.44 9.18 -1.53
C GLU A 135 9.54 8.03 -1.12
N GLU A 136 8.35 7.96 -1.72
CA GLU A 136 7.30 7.02 -1.37
C GLU A 136 6.90 6.22 -2.60
N GLU A 137 6.67 4.92 -2.39
CA GLU A 137 6.08 4.02 -3.38
C GLU A 137 4.83 3.38 -2.78
N ALA A 138 3.67 3.72 -3.34
CA ALA A 138 2.37 3.24 -2.88
C ALA A 138 1.77 2.28 -3.90
N SER A 139 1.44 1.07 -3.46
CA SER A 139 0.77 0.05 -4.27
C SER A 139 -0.69 -0.10 -3.86
N LEU A 140 -1.61 -0.05 -4.81
CA LEU A 140 -3.03 -0.30 -4.61
C LEU A 140 -3.52 -1.37 -5.59
N ARG A 141 -4.22 -2.38 -5.08
CA ARG A 141 -4.97 -3.34 -5.90
C ARG A 141 -6.45 -3.03 -5.77
N LEU A 142 -7.15 -2.94 -6.89
CA LEU A 142 -8.58 -2.68 -6.94
C LEU A 142 -9.25 -3.50 -8.04
N THR A 143 -10.58 -3.49 -8.04
CA THR A 143 -11.39 -4.18 -9.03
C THR A 143 -12.10 -3.17 -9.91
N VAL A 144 -11.91 -3.27 -11.22
CA VAL A 144 -12.68 -2.53 -12.22
C VAL A 144 -13.90 -3.38 -12.61
N VAL A 145 -15.09 -2.80 -12.50
CA VAL A 145 -16.34 -3.52 -12.83
C VAL A 145 -16.82 -3.10 -14.21
N VAL A 146 -17.04 -4.10 -15.07
CA VAL A 146 -17.62 -3.94 -16.40
C VAL A 146 -19.00 -4.60 -16.41
N LYS A 147 -20.04 -3.82 -16.72
CA LYS A 147 -21.41 -4.27 -16.93
C LYS A 147 -21.61 -4.78 -18.35
N GLY A 148 -22.49 -5.76 -18.51
CA GLY A 148 -22.84 -6.38 -19.79
C GLY A 148 -24.21 -5.97 -20.26
#